data_AF-Q0P9N2-F1
#
_entry.id   AF-Q0P9N2-F1
#
_cell.length_a   1.000
_cell.length_b   1.000
_cell.length_c   1.000
_cell.angle_alpha   90.00
_cell.angle_beta   90.00
_cell.angle_gamma   90.00
#
_symmetry.space_group_name_H-M   'P 1'
#
loop_
_entity.id
_entity.type
_entity.pdbx_description
1 polymer ?
#
loop_
_entity_poly.entity_id
_entity_poly.type
_entity_poly.pdbx_seq_one_letter_code
_entity_poly.pdbx_strand_id
1 'polypeptide(L)'
;MIARWLFISSIFVVALFGINLKSFFTYTFDANKQYDMEKAKALYFQNKCNTCHGDNAEKSVIGSRILKDMSPEDIKGALIGYTLDSSSSTTASQMAFYARNLSHEDIDNIIAYIKGGNFALDLQVKDLLEEEPAQKTKHNIFLK
;
A
#
# COMPACT_ATOMS: atom_id res chain seq x y z
N MET A 1 3.92 -43.37 10.78
CA MET A 1 3.04 -42.67 9.81
C MET A 1 2.59 -41.28 10.28
N ILE A 2 2.45 -41.03 11.59
CA ILE A 2 1.96 -39.75 12.16
C ILE A 2 2.83 -38.53 11.81
N ALA A 3 4.16 -38.65 11.81
CA ALA A 3 5.06 -37.53 11.50
C ALA A 3 4.92 -36.97 10.07
N ARG A 4 4.57 -37.82 9.08
CA ARG A 4 4.33 -37.37 7.70
C ARG A 4 3.03 -36.55 7.57
N TRP A 5 2.02 -36.87 8.37
CA TRP A 5 0.75 -36.15 8.37
C TRP A 5 0.86 -34.77 9.02
N LEU A 6 1.67 -34.62 10.07
CA LEU A 6 1.96 -33.32 10.69
C LEU A 6 2.73 -32.38 9.74
N PHE A 7 3.67 -32.92 8.95
CA PHE A 7 4.39 -32.11 7.97
C PHE A 7 3.49 -31.64 6.83
N ILE A 8 2.62 -32.52 6.33
CA ILE A 8 1.65 -32.16 5.28
C ILE A 8 0.61 -31.17 5.80
N SER A 9 0.12 -31.31 7.04
CA SER A 9 -0.81 -30.33 7.62
C SER A 9 -0.15 -28.98 7.87
N SER A 10 1.11 -28.95 8.30
CA SER A 10 1.89 -27.71 8.47
C SER A 10 2.06 -26.98 7.13
N ILE A 11 2.39 -27.69 6.05
CA ILE A 11 2.46 -27.09 4.70
C ILE A 11 1.08 -26.60 4.25
N PHE A 12 0.00 -27.32 4.56
CA PHE A 12 -1.36 -26.89 4.21
C PHE A 12 -1.80 -25.65 4.99
N VAL A 13 -1.43 -25.54 6.27
CA VAL A 13 -1.63 -24.35 7.08
C VAL A 13 -0.79 -23.20 6.52
N VAL A 14 0.50 -23.41 6.26
CA VAL A 14 1.36 -22.39 5.63
C VAL A 14 0.91 -22.04 4.21
N ALA A 15 0.26 -22.92 3.46
CA ALA A 15 -0.33 -22.59 2.16
C ALA A 15 -1.63 -21.78 2.33
N LEU A 16 -2.51 -22.15 3.27
CA LEU A 16 -3.72 -21.40 3.59
C LEU A 16 -3.40 -19.99 4.13
N PHE A 17 -2.32 -19.84 4.90
CA PHE A 17 -1.80 -18.55 5.37
C PHE A 17 -0.84 -17.87 4.37
N GLY A 18 -0.19 -18.64 3.49
CA GLY A 18 0.90 -18.20 2.62
C GLY A 18 0.44 -17.53 1.33
N ILE A 19 -0.85 -17.67 0.97
CA ILE A 19 -1.43 -17.01 -0.21
C ILE A 19 -1.50 -15.48 -0.04
N ASN A 20 -1.23 -14.90 1.14
CA ASN A 20 -1.17 -13.44 1.32
C ASN A 20 0.20 -12.84 1.66
N LEU A 21 1.28 -13.63 1.74
CA LEU A 21 2.59 -13.06 2.09
C LEU A 21 3.13 -12.15 0.99
N LYS A 22 2.85 -12.47 -0.29
CA LYS A 22 3.20 -11.60 -1.41
C LYS A 22 2.47 -10.27 -1.32
N SER A 23 1.17 -10.29 -1.00
CA SER A 23 0.39 -9.07 -0.77
C SER A 23 1.04 -8.23 0.32
N PHE A 24 1.44 -8.85 1.44
CA PHE A 24 2.09 -8.17 2.54
C PHE A 24 3.36 -7.42 2.08
N PHE A 25 4.28 -8.10 1.40
CA PHE A 25 5.50 -7.45 0.89
C PHE A 25 5.24 -6.42 -0.21
N THR A 26 4.18 -6.60 -1.01
CA THR A 26 3.84 -5.61 -2.04
C THR A 26 3.24 -4.33 -1.48
N TYR A 27 2.77 -4.32 -0.23
CA TYR A 27 2.18 -3.14 0.41
C TYR A 27 3.10 -2.50 1.48
N THR A 28 4.20 -3.15 1.85
CA THR A 28 5.18 -2.60 2.81
C THR A 28 6.13 -1.57 2.17
N PHE A 29 6.70 -0.70 2.99
CA PHE A 29 7.72 0.27 2.60
C PHE A 29 9.04 0.01 3.33
N ASP A 30 10.17 0.32 2.69
CA ASP A 30 11.47 0.31 3.36
C ASP A 30 11.67 1.61 4.15
N ALA A 31 11.56 1.53 5.48
CA ALA A 31 11.74 2.68 6.38
C ALA A 31 13.18 3.24 6.37
N ASN A 32 14.17 2.47 5.91
CA ASN A 32 15.57 2.94 5.83
C ASN A 32 15.89 3.60 4.48
N LYS A 33 14.96 3.57 3.52
CA LYS A 33 15.18 4.14 2.20
C LYS A 33 15.12 5.66 2.27
N GLN A 34 16.19 6.31 1.81
CA GLN A 34 16.20 7.74 1.55
C GLN A 34 15.76 8.00 0.11
N TYR A 35 14.71 8.80 -0.05
CA TYR A 35 14.18 9.17 -1.36
C TYR A 35 14.85 10.44 -1.89
N ASP A 36 15.25 10.41 -3.16
CA ASP A 36 15.59 11.62 -3.90
C ASP A 36 14.28 12.33 -4.28
N MET A 37 14.00 13.45 -3.62
CA MET A 37 12.75 14.18 -3.78
C MET A 37 12.59 14.83 -5.16
N GLU A 38 13.70 15.20 -5.81
CA GLU A 38 13.67 15.74 -7.18
C GLU A 38 13.37 14.64 -8.19
N LYS A 39 13.98 13.46 -8.03
CA LYS A 39 13.63 12.27 -8.83
C LYS A 39 12.18 11.85 -8.61
N ALA A 40 11.73 11.82 -7.35
CA ALA A 40 10.36 11.47 -6.98
C ALA A 40 9.33 12.42 -7.61
N LYS A 41 9.59 13.73 -7.54
CA LYS A 41 8.79 14.74 -8.23
C LYS A 41 8.83 14.53 -9.75
N ALA A 42 10.01 14.33 -10.34
CA ALA A 42 10.14 14.11 -11.78
C ALA A 42 9.29 12.92 -12.24
N LEU A 43 9.31 11.79 -11.51
CA LEU A 43 8.48 10.62 -11.80
C LEU A 43 6.97 10.94 -11.76
N TYR A 44 6.50 11.72 -10.79
CA TYR A 44 5.10 12.13 -10.70
C TYR A 44 4.63 12.92 -11.93
N PHE A 45 5.44 13.87 -12.40
CA PHE A 45 5.12 14.69 -13.57
C PHE A 45 5.33 13.94 -14.89
N GLN A 46 6.38 13.13 -15.01
CA GLN A 46 6.64 12.31 -16.21
C GLN A 46 5.53 11.29 -16.46
N ASN A 47 4.99 10.70 -15.40
CA ASN A 47 3.83 9.80 -15.47
C ASN A 47 2.48 10.54 -15.55
N LYS A 48 2.50 11.87 -15.67
CA LYS A 48 1.33 12.75 -15.85
C LYS A 48 0.30 12.65 -14.72
N CYS A 49 0.72 12.23 -13.52
CA CYS A 49 -0.17 12.13 -12.37
C CYS A 49 -0.79 13.50 -12.04
N ASN A 50 0.01 14.57 -12.16
CA ASN A 50 -0.40 15.94 -11.88
C ASN A 50 -1.54 16.45 -12.77
N THR A 51 -1.65 15.92 -13.99
CA THR A 51 -2.66 16.35 -14.97
C THR A 51 -4.08 16.13 -14.45
N CYS A 52 -4.30 15.03 -13.71
CA CYS A 52 -5.59 14.70 -13.11
C CYS A 52 -5.63 15.00 -11.60
N HIS A 53 -4.52 14.75 -10.88
CA HIS A 53 -4.48 14.82 -9.42
C HIS A 53 -3.96 16.16 -8.86
N GLY A 54 -3.52 17.10 -9.70
CA GLY A 54 -2.93 18.38 -9.26
C GLY A 54 -1.45 18.25 -8.94
N ASP A 55 -0.74 19.38 -8.84
CA ASP A 55 0.71 19.36 -8.71
C ASP A 55 1.17 18.81 -7.34
N ASN A 56 0.31 18.87 -6.33
CA ASN A 56 0.53 18.35 -4.98
C ASN A 56 -0.50 17.24 -4.61
N ALA A 57 -1.06 16.58 -5.62
CA ALA A 57 -2.03 15.50 -5.45
C ALA A 57 -3.32 15.93 -4.70
N GLU A 58 -3.68 17.23 -4.78
CA GLU A 58 -4.77 17.89 -4.07
C GLU A 58 -6.12 17.87 -4.80
N LYS A 59 -6.15 17.52 -6.09
CA LYS A 59 -7.39 17.48 -6.88
C LYS A 59 -8.13 16.16 -6.67
N SER A 60 -9.44 16.25 -6.51
CA SER A 60 -10.33 15.10 -6.58
C SER A 60 -10.68 14.81 -8.03
N VAL A 61 -10.57 13.54 -8.43
CA VAL A 61 -11.08 13.03 -9.71
C VAL A 61 -12.45 12.40 -9.43
N ILE A 62 -13.38 12.46 -10.38
CA ILE A 62 -14.74 11.92 -10.20
C ILE A 62 -14.66 10.46 -9.75
N GLY A 63 -15.24 10.18 -8.58
CA GLY A 63 -15.25 8.84 -7.99
C GLY A 63 -13.97 8.43 -7.27
N SER A 64 -13.00 9.33 -7.07
CA SER A 64 -11.77 9.07 -6.33
C SER A 64 -11.62 9.98 -5.11
N ARG A 65 -10.93 9.46 -4.08
CA ARG A 65 -10.42 10.26 -2.97
C ARG A 65 -9.29 11.18 -3.47
N ILE A 66 -9.04 12.26 -2.73
CA ILE A 66 -7.89 13.13 -2.93
C ILE A 66 -6.64 12.40 -2.43
N LEU A 67 -5.60 12.31 -3.26
CA LEU A 67 -4.44 11.45 -2.97
C LEU A 67 -3.65 11.94 -1.74
N LYS A 68 -3.44 13.25 -1.57
CA LYS A 68 -2.72 13.77 -0.38
C LYS A 68 -3.40 13.41 0.95
N ASP A 69 -4.71 13.17 0.93
CA ASP A 69 -5.54 12.82 2.10
C ASP A 69 -5.63 11.30 2.31
N MET A 70 -5.10 10.49 1.39
CA MET A 70 -4.97 9.04 1.55
C MET A 70 -3.71 8.69 2.35
N SER A 71 -3.72 7.51 2.98
CA SER A 71 -2.50 6.95 3.57
C SER A 71 -1.57 6.44 2.45
N PRO A 72 -0.25 6.34 2.71
CA PRO A 72 0.67 5.72 1.76
C PRO A 72 0.24 4.30 1.35
N GLU A 73 -0.24 3.49 2.29
CA GLU A 73 -0.72 2.12 2.05
C GLU A 73 -1.94 2.12 1.12
N ASP A 74 -2.89 3.04 1.35
CA ASP A 74 -4.09 3.17 0.52
C ASP A 74 -3.71 3.53 -0.93
N ILE A 75 -2.72 4.41 -1.12
CA ILE A 75 -2.24 4.81 -2.46
C ILE A 75 -1.55 3.62 -3.16
N LYS A 76 -0.63 2.93 -2.47
CA LYS A 76 0.07 1.75 -2.99
C LYS A 76 -0.92 0.62 -3.29
N GLY A 77 -1.85 0.40 -2.37
CA GLY A 77 -3.06 -0.41 -2.45
C GLY A 77 -3.79 -0.22 -3.77
N ALA A 78 -4.24 1.01 -4.01
CA ALA A 78 -5.00 1.37 -5.18
C ALA A 78 -4.20 1.17 -6.48
N LEU A 79 -2.94 1.63 -6.53
CA LEU A 79 -2.10 1.49 -7.73
C LEU A 79 -1.87 0.03 -8.11
N ILE A 80 -1.53 -0.83 -7.13
CA ILE A 80 -1.37 -2.27 -7.37
C ILE A 80 -2.72 -2.89 -7.75
N GLY A 81 -3.80 -2.50 -7.08
CA GLY A 81 -5.16 -2.93 -7.43
C GLY A 81 -5.49 -2.66 -8.91
N TYR A 82 -5.21 -1.46 -9.42
CA TYR A 82 -5.40 -1.13 -10.84
C TYR A 82 -4.54 -1.95 -11.80
N THR A 83 -3.41 -2.49 -11.34
CA THR A 83 -2.57 -3.38 -12.18
C THR A 83 -3.15 -4.79 -12.30
N LEU A 84 -3.81 -5.26 -11.24
CA LEU A 84 -4.40 -6.60 -11.16
C LEU A 84 -5.81 -6.66 -11.71
N ASP A 85 -6.58 -5.58 -11.53
CA ASP A 85 -8.00 -5.58 -11.84
C ASP A 85 -8.26 -5.37 -13.34
N SER A 86 -9.27 -6.09 -13.84
CA SER A 86 -9.84 -5.94 -15.18
C SER A 86 -11.08 -5.04 -15.12
N SER A 87 -11.02 -4.01 -14.28
CA SER A 87 -12.17 -3.21 -13.83
C SER A 87 -13.01 -2.68 -15.00
N SER A 88 -14.32 -2.84 -14.88
CA SER A 88 -15.33 -2.49 -15.89
C SER A 88 -15.65 -1.00 -16.01
N SER A 89 -15.17 -0.16 -15.09
CA SER A 89 -15.46 1.28 -15.13
C SER A 89 -14.45 2.04 -15.99
N THR A 90 -14.93 3.04 -16.72
CA THR A 90 -14.10 3.89 -17.57
C THR A 90 -12.97 4.58 -16.78
N THR A 91 -13.25 5.00 -15.54
CA THR A 91 -12.26 5.67 -14.67
C THR A 91 -11.17 4.71 -14.19
N ALA A 92 -11.54 3.49 -13.79
CA ALA A 92 -10.56 2.48 -13.39
C ALA A 92 -9.71 2.01 -14.57
N SER A 93 -10.31 1.84 -15.76
CA SER A 93 -9.59 1.53 -16.99
C SER A 93 -8.55 2.60 -17.35
N GLN A 94 -8.89 3.88 -17.15
CA GLN A 94 -7.95 4.98 -17.36
C GLN A 94 -6.77 4.92 -16.38
N MET A 95 -7.03 4.70 -15.09
CA MET A 95 -5.96 4.59 -14.09
C MET A 95 -5.09 3.35 -14.28
N ALA A 96 -5.68 2.22 -14.69
CA ALA A 96 -4.95 0.99 -14.99
C ALA A 96 -3.86 1.18 -16.05
N PHE A 97 -4.10 2.02 -17.07
CA PHE A 97 -3.08 2.33 -18.08
C PHE A 97 -1.83 2.98 -17.46
N TYR A 98 -2.00 3.94 -16.57
CA TYR A 98 -0.88 4.60 -15.89
C TYR A 98 -0.22 3.66 -14.87
N ALA A 99 -1.01 2.98 -14.05
CA ALA A 99 -0.51 2.12 -12.97
C ALA A 99 0.35 0.95 -13.48
N ARG A 100 0.00 0.36 -14.63
CA ARG A 100 0.74 -0.77 -15.22
C ARG A 100 2.14 -0.40 -15.74
N ASN A 101 2.44 0.89 -15.93
CA ASN A 101 3.75 1.35 -16.36
C ASN A 101 4.70 1.67 -15.19
N LEU A 102 4.23 1.53 -13.95
CA LEU A 102 5.01 1.84 -12.76
C LEU A 102 5.62 0.57 -12.17
N SER A 103 6.92 0.61 -11.85
CA SER A 103 7.53 -0.38 -10.97
C SER A 103 7.12 -0.14 -9.51
N HIS A 104 7.33 -1.13 -8.64
CA HIS A 104 7.15 -0.93 -7.19
C HIS A 104 8.03 0.21 -6.65
N GLU A 105 9.22 0.39 -7.21
CA GLU A 105 10.10 1.50 -6.85
C GLU A 105 9.52 2.86 -7.28
N ASP A 106 8.92 2.94 -8.47
CA ASP A 106 8.29 4.17 -8.95
C ASP A 106 7.09 4.56 -8.08
N ILE A 107 6.28 3.56 -7.68
CA ILE A 107 5.15 3.76 -6.77
C ILE A 107 5.65 4.36 -5.44
N ASP A 108 6.70 3.80 -4.85
CA ASP A 108 7.25 4.30 -3.59
C ASP A 108 7.81 5.73 -3.73
N ASN A 109 8.49 6.04 -4.84
CA ASN A 109 8.98 7.40 -5.11
C ASN A 109 7.81 8.38 -5.30
N ILE A 110 6.76 8.01 -6.03
CA ILE A 110 5.57 8.84 -6.21
C ILE A 110 4.91 9.12 -4.85
N ILE A 111 4.78 8.10 -3.99
CA ILE A 111 4.24 8.26 -2.64
C ILE A 111 5.14 9.18 -1.79
N ALA A 112 6.47 9.02 -1.89
CA ALA A 112 7.42 9.92 -1.21
C ALA A 112 7.19 11.38 -1.62
N TYR A 113 7.01 11.65 -2.91
CA TYR A 113 6.69 13.00 -3.39
C TYR A 113 5.40 13.56 -2.78
N ILE A 114 4.34 12.74 -2.70
CA ILE A 114 3.02 13.17 -2.21
C ILE A 114 3.01 13.36 -0.68
N LYS A 115 3.70 12.51 0.07
CA LYS A 115 3.62 12.41 1.53
C LYS A 115 4.83 12.96 2.28
N GLY A 116 5.92 13.26 1.57
CA GLY A 116 7.21 13.60 2.14
C GLY A 116 8.14 12.39 2.21
N GLY A 117 9.45 12.60 2.06
CA GLY A 117 10.45 11.51 1.96
C GLY A 117 10.60 10.64 3.22
N ASN A 118 10.04 11.05 4.35
CA ASN A 118 10.07 10.34 5.62
C ASN A 118 8.81 9.48 5.88
N PHE A 119 7.85 9.44 4.96
CA PHE A 119 6.56 8.78 5.18
C PHE A 119 6.69 7.31 5.66
N ALA A 120 7.68 6.56 5.13
CA ALA A 120 7.89 5.16 5.50
C ALA A 120 8.35 4.99 6.95
N LEU A 121 9.16 5.94 7.46
CA LEU A 121 9.55 5.98 8.86
C LEU A 121 8.37 6.37 9.74
N ASP A 122 7.58 7.36 9.33
CA ASP A 122 6.40 7.81 10.08
C ASP A 122 5.38 6.67 10.25
N LEU A 123 5.21 5.84 9.23
CA LEU A 123 4.38 4.63 9.28
C LEU A 123 4.93 3.58 10.23
N GLN A 124 6.23 3.28 10.14
CA GLN A 124 6.87 2.33 11.05
C GLN A 124 6.75 2.79 12.51
N VAL A 125 6.93 4.08 12.77
CA VAL A 125 6.75 4.66 14.11
C VAL A 125 5.30 4.55 14.55
N LYS A 126 4.34 4.83 13.66
CA LYS A 126 2.91 4.66 13.96
C LYS A 126 2.57 3.21 14.32
N ASP A 127 3.05 2.23 13.57
CA ASP A 127 2.84 0.80 13.85
C ASP A 127 3.47 0.37 15.19
N LEU A 128 4.57 1.00 15.60
CA LEU A 128 5.21 0.77 16.90
C LEU A 128 4.47 1.45 18.07
N LEU A 129 3.81 2.58 17.82
CA LEU A 129 3.11 3.38 18.83
C LEU A 129 1.63 3.01 18.98
N GLU A 130 1.02 2.36 17.99
CA GLU A 130 -0.32 1.78 18.11
C GLU A 130 -0.27 0.63 19.13
N GLU A 131 -0.52 0.98 20.40
CA GLU A 131 -0.71 0.05 21.51
C GLU A 131 -1.73 -1.04 21.14
N GLU A 132 -1.44 -2.30 21.50
CA GLU A 132 -2.34 -3.44 21.27
C GLU A 132 -3.78 -3.05 21.68
N PRO A 133 -4.80 -3.34 20.85
CA PRO A 133 -6.17 -3.06 21.23
C PRO A 133 -6.46 -3.76 22.54
N ALA A 134 -6.91 -3.00 23.54
CA ALA A 134 -7.15 -3.47 24.91
C ALA A 134 -7.71 -4.90 24.89
N GLN A 135 -6.95 -5.82 25.48
CA GLN A 135 -7.23 -7.25 25.43
C GLN A 135 -8.67 -7.49 25.86
N LYS A 136 -9.54 -7.88 24.92
CA LYS A 136 -10.91 -8.25 25.25
C LYS A 136 -10.84 -9.50 26.11
N THR A 137 -11.21 -9.39 27.37
CA THR A 137 -11.47 -10.58 28.19
C THR A 137 -12.59 -11.39 27.54
N LYS A 138 -12.69 -12.69 27.85
CA LYS A 138 -13.72 -13.63 27.33
C LYS A 138 -15.18 -13.15 27.50
N HIS A 139 -15.40 -12.03 28.21
CA HIS A 139 -16.69 -11.41 28.55
C HIS A 139 -16.86 -9.96 28.03
N ASN A 140 -16.09 -9.50 27.05
CA ASN A 140 -16.19 -8.12 26.51
C ASN A 140 -15.97 -7.00 27.56
N ILE A 141 -15.17 -7.25 28.60
CA ILE A 141 -14.81 -6.21 29.56
C ILE A 141 -13.38 -5.76 29.23
N PHE A 142 -13.22 -4.47 28.93
CA PHE A 142 -11.92 -3.84 28.78
C PHE A 142 -11.29 -3.68 30.16
N LEU A 143 -10.06 -4.18 30.35
CA LEU A 143 -9.28 -3.88 31.55
C LEU A 143 -8.90 -2.40 31.50
N LYS A 144 -9.23 -1.66 32.57
CA LYS A 144 -8.88 -0.25 32.77
C LYS A 144 -7.44 -0.13 33.27
#